data_AF-A7MYI0-F1
#
_entry.id   AF-A7MYI0-F1
#
_cell.length_a   1.000
_cell.length_b   1.000
_cell.length_c   1.000
_cell.angle_alpha   90.00
_cell.angle_beta   90.00
_cell.angle_gamma   90.00
#
_symmetry.space_group_name_H-M   'P 1'
#
loop_
_entity.id
_entity.type
_entity.pdbx_description
1 polymer ?
#
loop_
_entity_poly.entity_id
_entity_poly.type
_entity_poly.pdbx_seq_one_letter_code
_entity_poly.pdbx_strand_id
1 'polypeptide(L)' 'MRDIQILQQTIENQCPEIHKKRLSSLILATKTVLDGSDLTLTKIGRALDTDTTVKHAIKRIDRLLGNRNLHR' A
#
# COMPACT_ATOMS: atom_id res chain seq x y z
N MET A 1 -4.30 6.82 14.90
CA MET A 1 -3.11 6.06 14.41
C MET A 1 -2.96 4.67 15.01
N ARG A 2 -3.45 4.39 16.23
CA ARG A 2 -3.40 3.04 16.83
C ARG A 2 -4.21 2.00 16.04
N ASP A 3 -5.33 2.42 15.43
CA ASP A 3 -6.22 1.54 14.66
C ASP A 3 -5.55 1.00 13.39
N ILE A 4 -4.72 1.82 12.73
CA ILE A 4 -3.94 1.42 11.56
C ILE A 4 -2.89 0.38 11.95
N GLN A 5 -2.21 0.55 13.10
CA GLN A 5 -1.24 -0.44 13.59
C GLN A 5 -1.92 -1.77 13.93
N ILE A 6 -3.10 -1.74 14.56
CA ILE A 6 -3.88 -2.94 14.84
C ILE A 6 -4.24 -3.63 13.53
N LEU A 7 -4.78 -2.89 12.55
CA LEU A 7 -5.13 -3.44 11.23
C LEU A 7 -3.91 -4.08 10.54
N GLN A 8 -2.76 -3.39 10.55
CA GLN A 8 -1.51 -3.91 9.98
C GLN A 8 -1.09 -5.22 10.66
N GLN A 9 -1.07 -5.24 11.99
CA GLN A 9 -0.69 -6.43 12.76
C GLN A 9 -1.67 -7.59 12.53
N THR A 10 -2.98 -7.30 12.46
CA THR A 10 -3.99 -8.31 12.18
C THR A 10 -3.82 -8.90 10.79
N ILE A 11 -3.60 -8.08 9.75
CA ILE A 11 -3.40 -8.58 8.38
C ILE A 11 -2.11 -9.38 8.27
N GLU A 12 -1.02 -8.93 8.91
CA GLU A 12 0.24 -9.68 8.98
C GLU A 12 0.06 -11.07 9.61
N ASN A 13 -0.73 -11.16 10.68
CA ASN A 13 -0.96 -12.42 11.39
C ASN A 13 -1.94 -13.35 10.65
N GLN A 14 -2.96 -12.79 9.99
CA GLN A 14 -4.01 -13.57 9.31
C GLN A 14 -3.63 -13.99 7.89
N CYS A 15 -2.65 -13.34 7.27
CA CYS A 15 -2.22 -13.63 5.89
C CYS A 15 -0.74 -14.04 5.80
N PRO A 16 -0.31 -15.14 6.46
CA PRO A 16 1.09 -15.55 6.48
C PRO A 16 1.64 -15.95 5.10
N GLU A 17 0.77 -16.35 4.18
CA GLU A 17 1.15 -16.75 2.81
C GLU A 17 1.39 -15.55 1.88
N ILE A 18 0.95 -14.35 2.26
CA ILE A 18 1.21 -13.17 1.46
C ILE A 18 2.69 -12.81 1.55
N HIS A 19 3.31 -12.62 0.39
CA HIS A 19 4.69 -12.16 0.33
C HIS A 19 4.83 -10.77 0.99
N LYS A 20 5.76 -10.64 1.95
CA LYS A 20 6.02 -9.43 2.76
C LYS A 20 5.98 -8.11 1.96
N LYS A 21 6.71 -8.02 0.83
CA LYS A 21 6.71 -6.81 -0.03
C LYS A 21 5.33 -6.40 -0.57
N ARG A 22 4.44 -7.36 -0.85
CA ARG A 22 3.07 -7.08 -1.31
C ARG A 22 2.29 -6.46 -0.15
N LEU A 23 2.37 -7.08 1.02
CA LEU A 23 1.71 -6.60 2.23
C LEU A 23 2.16 -5.18 2.59
N SER A 24 3.47 -4.94 2.64
CA SER A 24 3.99 -3.61 2.94
C SER A 24 3.55 -2.56 1.91
N SER A 25 3.38 -2.95 0.65
CA SER A 25 2.87 -2.02 -0.39
C SER A 25 1.38 -1.75 -0.23
N LEU A 26 0.58 -2.75 0.13
CA LEU A 26 -0.85 -2.62 0.42
C LEU A 26 -1.09 -1.73 1.64
N ILE A 27 -0.37 -2.02 2.72
CA ILE A 27 -0.41 -1.26 3.97
C ILE A 27 -0.05 0.21 3.72
N LEU A 28 1.05 0.45 3.01
CA LEU A 28 1.53 1.80 2.72
C LEU A 28 0.51 2.60 1.88
N ALA A 29 -0.03 1.99 0.82
CA ALA A 29 -1.06 2.62 0.00
C ALA A 29 -2.32 2.95 0.81
N THR A 30 -2.76 2.02 1.69
CA THR A 30 -3.93 2.22 2.56
C THR A 30 -3.70 3.39 3.51
N LYS A 31 -2.51 3.46 4.15
CA LYS A 31 -2.15 4.58 5.02
C LYS A 31 -2.20 5.91 4.27
N THR A 32 -1.59 5.99 3.09
CA THR A 32 -1.58 7.20 2.28
C THR A 32 -2.99 7.67 1.89
N VAL A 33 -3.90 6.74 1.59
CA VAL A 33 -5.31 7.07 1.31
C VAL A 33 -6.03 7.56 2.56
N LEU A 34 -5.83 6.89 3.71
CA LEU A 34 -6.43 7.30 4.99
C LEU A 34 -5.94 8.68 5.46
N ASP A 35 -4.71 9.04 5.12
CA ASP A 35 -4.14 10.38 5.40
C ASP A 35 -4.71 11.47 4.48
N GLY A 36 -5.70 11.15 3.62
CA GLY A 36 -6.45 12.11 2.81
C GLY A 36 -6.03 12.20 1.35
N SER A 37 -5.27 11.23 0.84
CA SER A 37 -4.95 11.17 -0.59
C SER A 37 -6.15 10.74 -1.41
N ASP A 38 -6.39 11.42 -2.53
CA ASP A 38 -7.40 11.00 -3.50
C ASP A 38 -7.11 9.60 -4.05
N LEU A 39 -8.17 8.84 -4.32
CA LEU A 39 -8.16 7.45 -4.80
C LEU A 39 -7.72 7.28 -6.27
N THR A 40 -6.76 8.08 -6.73
CA THR A 40 -6.17 7.95 -8.07
C THR A 40 -4.73 7.45 -7.96
N LEU A 41 -4.34 6.56 -8.88
CA LEU A 41 -3.02 5.95 -8.92
C LEU A 41 -1.87 6.97 -8.80
N THR A 42 -1.98 8.09 -9.50
CA THR A 42 -0.94 9.14 -9.50
C THR A 42 -0.91 9.93 -8.20
N LYS A 43 -2.08 10.24 -7.61
CA LYS A 43 -2.12 11.00 -6.35
C LYS A 43 -1.66 10.16 -5.16
N ILE A 44 -2.06 8.89 -5.10
CA ILE A 44 -1.54 7.94 -4.11
C ILE A 44 -0.02 7.82 -4.29
N GLY A 45 0.46 7.61 -5.53
CA GLY A 45 1.89 7.48 -5.80
C GLY A 45 2.72 8.71 -5.45
N ARG A 46 2.15 9.91 -5.54
CA ARG A 46 2.82 11.18 -5.15
C ARG A 46 2.79 11.44 -3.65
N ALA A 47 1.75 10.98 -2.96
CA ALA A 47 1.57 11.13 -1.51
C ALA A 47 2.21 9.98 -0.71
N LEU A 48 2.81 8.99 -1.40
CA LEU A 48 3.54 7.91 -0.75
C LEU A 48 4.78 8.45 -0.04
N ASP A 49 4.90 8.13 1.25
CA ASP A 49 6.09 8.39 2.06
C ASP A 49 7.19 7.35 1.73
N THR A 50 8.06 7.68 0.77
CA THR A 50 9.16 6.81 0.32
C THR A 50 10.38 7.63 -0.09
N ASP A 51 11.57 7.09 0.14
CA ASP A 51 12.85 7.65 -0.32
C ASP A 51 13.14 7.38 -1.83
N THR A 52 12.11 7.18 -2.64
CA THR A 52 12.26 6.90 -4.08
C THR A 52 11.68 8.04 -4.91
N THR A 53 12.15 8.18 -6.14
CA THR A 53 11.60 9.21 -7.03
C THR A 53 10.10 8.98 -7.25
N VAL A 54 9.36 10.07 -7.48
CA VAL A 54 7.91 10.04 -7.75
C VAL A 54 7.55 9.04 -8.86
N LYS A 55 8.39 8.90 -9.89
CA LYS A 55 8.24 7.90 -10.95
C LYS A 55 8.19 6.47 -10.39
N HIS A 56 9.06 6.13 -9.45
CA HIS A 56 9.12 4.80 -8.86
C HIS A 56 7.99 4.58 -7.85
N ALA A 57 7.60 5.60 -7.09
CA ALA A 57 6.45 5.55 -6.20
C ALA A 57 5.14 5.30 -6.96
N ILE A 58 4.91 6.00 -8.08
CA ILE A 58 3.75 5.75 -8.96
C ILE A 58 3.78 4.32 -9.52
N LYS A 59 4.93 3.86 -10.01
CA LYS A 59 5.08 2.46 -10.50
C LYS A 59 4.84 1.43 -9.41
N ARG A 60 5.07 1.75 -8.14
CA ARG A 60 4.78 0.86 -7.01
C ARG A 60 3.28 0.70 -6.82
N ILE A 61 2.51 1.78 -6.85
CA ILE A 61 1.04 1.75 -6.78
C ILE A 61 0.45 1.05 -8.00
N ASP A 62 0.95 1.36 -9.19
CA ASP A 62 0.55 0.69 -10.44
C ASP A 62 0.68 -0.84 -10.34
N ARG A 63 1.84 -1.34 -9.90
CA ARG A 63 2.06 -2.77 -9.70
C ARG A 63 1.23 -3.37 -8.57
N LEU A 64 0.90 -2.59 -7.54
CA LEU A 64 0.01 -3.02 -6.46
C LEU A 64 -1.41 -3.23 -6.99
N LEU A 65 -1.97 -2.24 -7.69
CA LEU A 65 -3.31 -2.28 -8.27
C LEU A 65 -3.41 -3.26 -9.44
N GLY A 66 -2.31 -3.51 -10.16
CA GLY A 66 -2.23 -4.55 -11.19
C GLY A 66 -1.96 -5.96 -10.64
N ASN A 67 -1.86 -6.14 -9.31
CA ASN A 67 -1.50 -7.43 -8.72
C ASN A 67 -2.67 -8.40 -8.74
N ARG A 68 -2.69 -9.29 -9.74
CA ARG A 68 -3.71 -10.35 -9.89
C ARG A 68 -3.85 -11.27 -8.67
N ASN A 69 -2.83 -11.41 -7.82
CA ASN A 69 -2.92 -12.22 -6.61
C ASN A 69 -3.67 -11.53 -5.47
N LEU A 70 -3.95 -10.23 -5.58
CA LEU A 70 -4.78 -9.48 -4.62
C LEU A 70 -6.24 -9.39 -5.08
N HIS A 71 -6.52 -9.67 -6.36
CA HIS A 71 -7.86 -9.55 -6.96
C HIS A 71 -8.55 -10.91 -7.17
N ARG A 72 -7.90 -12.00 -6.74
CA ARG A 72 -8.42 -13.36 -6.75
C ARG A 72 -8.76 -13.74 -5.33
#